data_AF-A0A5D3B3W5-F1
#
_entry.id   AF-A0A5D3B3W5-F1
#
_cell.length_a   1.000
_cell.length_b   1.000
_cell.length_c   1.000
_cell.angle_alpha   90.00
_cell.angle_beta   90.00
_cell.angle_gamma   90.00
#
_symmetry.space_group_name_H-M   'P 1'
#
loop_
_entity.id
_entity.type
_entity.pdbx_description
1 polymer ?
#
loop_
_entity_poly.entity_id
_entity_poly.type
_entity_poly.pdbx_seq_one_letter_code
_entity_poly.pdbx_strand_id
1 'polypeptide(L)'
;MAMLACRSGSPPSLLPETFGPKKIHIPKAPPLGLLLEAPQFGVYNDRIDKKMHGITEDRDPVNFGLYAEEIYAFKVKWIYEMLRQEELEKNVFHKWMQMMDNIRNNTLGYLNIKGVIPEEATAEALDAEGKRKKEEEAGASKDGADAKLEEEIESDDEVDQEALKRGDLEG
;
A
#
# COMPACT_ATOMS: atom_id res chain seq x y z
N MET A 1 -2.77 -4.91 5.09
CA MET A 1 -4.04 -5.49 5.59
C MET A 1 -4.02 -7.02 5.69
N ALA A 2 -4.06 -7.77 4.57
CA ALA A 2 -4.26 -9.24 4.61
C ALA A 2 -3.26 -10.00 5.51
N MET A 3 -1.96 -9.68 5.41
CA MET A 3 -0.93 -10.27 6.26
C MET A 3 -1.20 -10.04 7.76
N LEU A 4 -1.61 -8.84 8.14
CA LEU A 4 -1.91 -8.48 9.53
C LEU A 4 -3.20 -9.14 10.03
N ALA A 5 -4.22 -9.26 9.16
CA ALA A 5 -5.44 -10.00 9.47
C ALA A 5 -5.15 -11.48 9.77
N CYS A 6 -4.33 -12.13 8.94
CA CYS A 6 -3.88 -13.51 9.19
C CYS A 6 -3.07 -13.62 10.48
N ARG A 7 -2.14 -12.70 10.74
CA ARG A 7 -1.31 -12.70 11.97
C ARG A 7 -2.14 -12.54 13.25
N SER A 8 -3.15 -11.67 13.21
CA SER A 8 -4.02 -11.35 14.36
C SER A 8 -5.19 -12.33 14.54
N GLY A 9 -5.37 -13.29 13.63
CA GLY A 9 -6.54 -14.18 13.64
C GLY A 9 -7.85 -13.45 13.32
N SER A 10 -7.78 -12.30 12.64
CA SER A 10 -8.97 -11.57 12.20
C SER A 10 -9.69 -12.33 11.08
N PRO A 11 -11.03 -12.44 11.12
CA PRO A 11 -11.76 -13.18 10.10
C PRO A 11 -11.73 -12.45 8.74
N PRO A 12 -11.84 -13.17 7.61
CA PRO A 12 -11.88 -12.55 6.27
C PRO A 12 -13.01 -11.55 6.06
N SER A 13 -14.07 -11.62 6.86
CA SER A 13 -15.20 -10.68 6.85
C SER A 13 -14.81 -9.24 7.21
N LEU A 14 -13.64 -9.03 7.82
CA LEU A 14 -13.11 -7.69 8.09
C LEU A 14 -12.71 -6.94 6.81
N LEU A 15 -12.30 -7.63 5.74
CA LEU A 15 -11.83 -6.99 4.51
C LEU A 15 -12.94 -6.15 3.84
N PRO A 16 -14.14 -6.69 3.59
CA PRO A 16 -15.27 -5.91 3.08
C PRO A 16 -15.60 -4.68 3.94
N GLU A 17 -15.52 -4.78 5.27
CA GLU A 17 -15.78 -3.67 6.18
C GLU A 17 -14.81 -2.50 5.97
N THR A 18 -13.57 -2.75 5.54
CA THR A 18 -12.60 -1.68 5.24
C THR A 18 -12.95 -0.82 4.02
N PHE A 19 -13.85 -1.30 3.16
CA PHE A 19 -14.39 -0.52 2.04
C PHE A 19 -15.66 0.26 2.42
N GLY A 20 -16.10 0.14 3.68
CA GLY A 20 -17.26 0.84 4.22
C GLY A 20 -16.96 2.31 4.57
N PRO A 21 -17.93 3.00 5.21
CA PRO A 21 -17.80 4.42 5.54
C PRO A 21 -16.78 4.71 6.65
N LYS A 22 -16.46 3.71 7.48
CA LYS A 22 -15.49 3.85 8.57
C LYS A 22 -14.07 3.91 8.02
N LYS A 23 -13.48 5.10 8.03
CA LYS A 23 -12.08 5.30 7.61
C LYS A 23 -11.14 4.78 8.69
N ILE A 24 -10.20 3.93 8.30
CA ILE A 24 -9.17 3.36 9.19
C ILE A 24 -7.79 3.54 8.56
N HIS A 25 -6.77 3.63 9.40
CA HIS A 25 -5.38 3.65 8.93
C HIS A 25 -4.88 2.21 8.73
N ILE A 26 -4.63 1.82 7.48
CA ILE A 26 -4.05 0.52 7.12
C ILE A 26 -2.54 0.69 6.94
N PRO A 27 -1.70 0.02 7.75
CA PRO A 27 -0.26 0.09 7.58
C PRO A 27 0.19 -0.36 6.19
N LYS A 28 1.00 0.48 5.54
CA LYS A 28 1.66 0.17 4.26
C LYS A 28 2.79 -0.82 4.53
N ALA A 29 2.81 -1.92 3.76
CA ALA A 29 3.89 -2.91 3.83
C ALA A 29 5.15 -2.39 3.14
N PRO A 30 6.35 -2.88 3.50
CA PRO A 30 7.58 -2.50 2.83
C PRO A 30 7.58 -2.86 1.33
N PRO A 31 8.15 -2.02 0.45
CA PRO A 31 8.13 -2.24 -1.00
C PRO A 31 9.13 -3.32 -1.47
N LEU A 32 10.01 -3.81 -0.60
CA LEU A 32 11.08 -4.76 -0.95
C LEU A 32 10.57 -6.03 -1.65
N GLY A 33 9.35 -6.47 -1.32
CA GLY A 33 8.71 -7.64 -1.93
C GLY A 33 7.87 -7.37 -3.17
N LEU A 34 7.73 -6.10 -3.58
CA LEU A 34 6.85 -5.71 -4.68
C LEU A 34 7.58 -5.79 -6.01
N LEU A 35 7.04 -6.61 -6.93
CA LEU A 35 7.58 -6.79 -8.27
C LEU A 35 6.47 -6.62 -9.31
N LEU A 36 6.69 -5.74 -10.29
CA LEU A 36 5.87 -5.68 -11.50
C LEU A 36 6.23 -6.86 -12.41
N GLU A 37 5.33 -7.83 -12.50
CA GLU A 37 5.58 -9.08 -13.22
C GLU A 37 5.48 -8.93 -14.75
N ALA A 38 4.38 -8.38 -15.25
CA ALA A 38 4.17 -8.19 -16.68
C ALA A 38 3.08 -7.15 -16.98
N PRO A 39 3.30 -6.21 -17.91
CA PRO A 39 2.24 -5.40 -18.50
C PRO A 39 1.33 -6.27 -19.40
N GLN A 40 0.05 -5.92 -19.46
CA GLN A 40 -0.96 -6.66 -20.24
C GLN A 40 -1.44 -5.83 -21.43
N PHE A 41 -1.17 -6.32 -22.64
CA PHE A 41 -1.52 -5.64 -23.90
C PHE A 41 -2.75 -6.24 -24.61
N GLY A 42 -3.52 -7.11 -23.95
CA GLY A 42 -4.64 -7.83 -24.57
C GLY A 42 -5.65 -6.91 -25.25
N VAL A 43 -6.09 -5.84 -24.57
CA VAL A 43 -7.04 -4.87 -25.15
C VAL A 43 -6.45 -4.12 -26.34
N TYR A 44 -5.17 -3.76 -26.28
CA TYR A 44 -4.47 -3.10 -27.38
C TYR A 44 -4.36 -4.02 -28.60
N ASN A 45 -3.89 -5.26 -28.41
CA ASN A 45 -3.76 -6.27 -29.45
C ASN A 45 -5.12 -6.59 -30.09
N ASP A 46 -6.19 -6.69 -29.28
CA ASP A 46 -7.55 -6.88 -29.77
C ASP A 46 -8.03 -5.73 -30.67
N ARG A 47 -7.68 -4.48 -30.35
CA ARG A 47 -8.10 -3.29 -31.12
C ARG A 47 -7.41 -3.23 -32.49
N ILE A 48 -6.12 -3.54 -32.54
CA ILE A 48 -5.37 -3.56 -33.82
C ILE A 48 -5.82 -4.71 -34.72
N ASP A 49 -6.01 -5.91 -34.16
CA ASP A 49 -6.42 -7.10 -34.93
C ASP A 49 -7.80 -6.92 -35.56
N LYS A 50 -8.72 -6.28 -34.83
CA LYS A 50 -10.10 -6.03 -35.26
C LYS A 50 -10.26 -4.71 -36.03
N LYS A 51 -9.18 -3.94 -36.25
CA LYS A 51 -9.19 -2.59 -36.86
C LYS A 51 -10.26 -1.67 -36.25
N MET A 52 -10.42 -1.72 -34.92
CA MET A 52 -11.37 -0.88 -34.20
C MET A 52 -10.91 0.58 -34.15
N HIS A 53 -11.83 1.51 -33.89
CA HIS A 53 -11.53 2.95 -33.69
C HIS A 53 -10.79 3.64 -34.84
N GLY A 54 -11.03 3.23 -36.09
CA GLY A 54 -10.47 3.90 -37.26
C GLY A 54 -8.99 3.60 -37.50
N ILE A 55 -8.45 2.53 -36.91
CA ILE A 55 -7.10 2.05 -37.20
C ILE A 55 -7.07 1.53 -38.64
N THR A 56 -6.38 2.26 -39.52
CA THR A 56 -6.22 1.92 -40.95
C THR A 56 -4.89 1.22 -41.24
N GLU A 57 -3.90 1.40 -40.37
CA GLU A 57 -2.56 0.84 -40.51
C GLU A 57 -2.50 -0.57 -39.94
N ASP A 58 -1.80 -1.47 -40.63
CA ASP A 58 -1.48 -2.79 -40.08
C ASP A 58 -0.32 -2.63 -39.10
N ARG A 59 -0.56 -3.00 -37.83
CA ARG A 59 0.41 -2.95 -36.74
C ARG A 59 0.59 -4.34 -36.16
N ASP A 60 1.81 -4.64 -35.74
CA ASP A 60 2.10 -5.92 -35.09
C ASP A 60 1.61 -5.92 -33.63
N PRO A 61 1.07 -7.05 -33.13
CA PRO A 61 0.69 -7.20 -31.74
C PRO A 61 1.91 -7.21 -30.82
N VAL A 62 1.76 -6.57 -29.66
CA VAL A 62 2.78 -6.54 -28.64
C VAL A 62 2.71 -7.82 -27.83
N ASN A 63 3.75 -8.65 -27.91
CA ASN A 63 3.83 -9.91 -27.20
C ASN A 63 5.22 -10.16 -26.60
N PHE A 64 5.36 -9.87 -25.30
CA PHE A 64 6.58 -10.16 -24.54
C PHE A 64 6.69 -11.62 -24.09
N GLY A 65 5.65 -12.44 -24.29
CA GLY A 65 5.68 -13.87 -23.99
C GLY A 65 6.76 -14.63 -24.78
N LEU A 66 7.19 -14.08 -25.92
CA LEU A 66 8.31 -14.60 -26.73
C LEU A 66 9.64 -14.63 -25.96
N TYR A 67 9.79 -13.78 -24.93
CA TYR A 67 11.02 -13.65 -24.12
C TYR A 67 10.82 -14.14 -22.68
N ALA A 68 9.83 -15.00 -22.45
CA ALA A 68 9.45 -15.42 -21.10
C ALA A 68 10.60 -16.12 -20.37
N GLU A 69 11.42 -16.91 -21.07
CA GLU A 69 12.56 -17.62 -20.49
C GLU A 69 13.67 -16.65 -20.07
N GLU A 70 14.02 -15.69 -20.93
CA GLU A 70 15.04 -14.68 -20.66
C GLU A 70 14.61 -13.76 -19.51
N ILE A 71 13.34 -13.32 -19.49
CA ILE A 71 12.77 -12.53 -18.40
C ILE A 71 12.81 -13.34 -17.10
N TYR A 72 12.43 -14.61 -17.13
CA TYR A 72 12.47 -15.47 -15.94
C TYR A 72 13.91 -15.64 -15.41
N ALA A 73 14.87 -15.94 -16.30
CA ALA A 73 16.28 -16.04 -15.93
C ALA A 73 16.80 -14.75 -15.31
N PHE A 74 16.40 -13.59 -15.83
CA PHE A 74 16.71 -12.28 -15.27
C PHE A 74 16.11 -12.10 -13.87
N LYS A 75 14.81 -12.38 -13.69
CA LYS A 75 14.12 -12.27 -12.39
C LYS A 75 14.80 -13.11 -11.31
N VAL A 76 15.12 -14.37 -11.63
CA VAL A 76 15.75 -15.28 -10.67
C VAL A 76 17.15 -14.78 -10.28
N LYS A 77 17.97 -14.43 -11.28
CA LYS A 77 19.37 -14.07 -11.06
C LYS A 77 19.55 -12.72 -10.36
N TRP A 78 18.75 -11.72 -10.75
CA TRP A 78 18.99 -10.33 -10.33
C TRP A 78 17.95 -9.80 -9.37
N ILE A 79 16.69 -10.21 -9.47
CA ILE A 79 15.64 -9.67 -8.60
C ILE A 79 15.51 -10.51 -7.33
N TYR A 80 15.21 -11.80 -7.47
CA TYR A 80 14.95 -12.68 -6.33
C TYR A 80 16.19 -12.91 -5.47
N GLU A 81 17.37 -13.00 -6.08
CA GLU A 81 18.63 -13.15 -5.33
C GLU A 81 18.93 -11.90 -4.51
N MET A 82 18.85 -10.70 -5.10
CA MET A 82 19.08 -9.45 -4.39
C MET A 82 18.03 -9.21 -3.30
N LEU A 83 16.75 -9.50 -3.57
CA LEU A 83 15.67 -9.40 -2.59
C LEU A 83 15.95 -10.26 -1.35
N ARG A 84 16.35 -11.52 -1.55
CA ARG A 84 16.69 -12.42 -0.44
C ARG A 84 17.89 -11.93 0.36
N GLN A 85 18.95 -11.49 -0.32
CA GLN A 85 20.15 -10.97 0.33
C GLN A 85 19.83 -9.73 1.18
N GLU A 86 19.09 -8.78 0.61
CA GLU A 86 18.65 -7.56 1.29
C GLU A 86 17.80 -7.88 2.53
N GLU A 87 16.86 -8.82 2.45
CA GLU A 87 16.05 -9.21 3.61
C GLU A 87 16.90 -9.92 4.69
N LEU A 88 17.86 -10.78 4.31
CA LEU A 88 18.75 -11.45 5.26
C LEU A 88 19.64 -10.44 6.02
N GLU A 89 20.15 -9.43 5.32
CA GLU A 89 21.02 -8.42 5.90
C GLU A 89 20.24 -7.39 6.74
N LYS A 90 19.16 -6.84 6.18
CA LYS A 90 18.46 -5.69 6.76
C LYS A 90 17.23 -6.06 7.56
N ASN A 91 16.69 -7.28 7.41
CA ASN A 91 15.51 -7.78 8.12
C ASN A 91 14.32 -6.81 8.00
N VAL A 92 14.06 -6.31 6.78
CA VAL A 92 13.11 -5.22 6.52
C VAL A 92 11.70 -5.62 6.93
N PHE A 93 11.22 -6.78 6.49
CA PHE A 93 9.90 -7.27 6.86
C PHE A 93 9.81 -7.62 8.34
N HIS A 94 10.85 -8.22 8.93
CA HIS A 94 10.87 -8.52 10.35
C HIS A 94 10.74 -7.27 11.22
N LYS A 95 11.52 -6.22 10.92
CA LYS A 95 11.47 -4.93 11.62
C LYS A 95 10.09 -4.27 11.49
N TRP A 96 9.52 -4.29 10.29
CA TRP A 96 8.17 -3.76 10.06
C TRP A 96 7.12 -4.52 10.87
N MET A 97 7.18 -5.86 10.91
CA MET A 97 6.26 -6.66 11.72
C MET A 97 6.42 -6.38 13.21
N GLN A 98 7.66 -6.30 13.69
CA GLN A 98 7.94 -5.96 15.08
C GLN A 98 7.41 -4.56 15.45
N MET A 99 7.50 -3.59 14.53
CA MET A 99 6.91 -2.27 14.72
C MET A 99 5.38 -2.38 14.86
N MET A 100 4.71 -3.15 14.00
CA MET A 100 3.25 -3.34 14.06
C MET A 100 2.80 -3.98 15.37
N ASP A 101 3.51 -5.01 15.85
CA ASP A 101 3.18 -5.69 17.11
C ASP A 101 3.38 -4.80 18.34
N ASN A 102 4.25 -3.79 18.25
CA ASN A 102 4.53 -2.85 19.33
C ASN A 102 3.62 -1.61 19.33
N ILE A 103 2.70 -1.48 18.38
CA ILE A 103 1.70 -0.41 18.38
C ILE A 103 0.73 -0.65 19.55
N ARG A 104 0.69 0.30 20.48
CA ARG A 104 -0.13 0.23 21.71
C ARG A 104 -1.39 1.08 21.69
N ASN A 105 -1.56 1.92 20.66
CA ASN A 105 -2.75 2.75 20.50
C ASN A 105 -3.87 1.98 19.80
N ASN A 106 -5.05 2.61 19.71
CA ASN A 106 -6.21 2.01 19.09
C ASN A 106 -6.15 1.96 17.55
N THR A 107 -5.06 2.43 16.92
CA THR A 107 -4.93 2.49 15.45
C THR A 107 -5.12 1.14 14.78
N LEU A 108 -4.71 0.05 15.43
CA LEU A 108 -4.88 -1.32 14.92
C LEU A 108 -6.00 -2.10 15.60
N GLY A 109 -6.89 -1.45 16.36
CA GLY A 109 -7.96 -2.11 17.11
C GLY A 109 -8.96 -2.87 16.24
N TYR A 110 -9.01 -2.58 14.94
CA TYR A 110 -9.81 -3.34 13.97
C TYR A 110 -9.26 -4.75 13.67
N LEU A 111 -7.99 -5.02 13.99
CA LEU A 111 -7.39 -6.36 13.88
C LEU A 111 -7.79 -7.23 15.08
N ASN A 112 -9.05 -7.70 15.06
CA ASN A 112 -9.64 -8.47 16.14
C ASN A 112 -10.39 -9.70 15.63
N ILE A 113 -10.59 -10.68 16.52
CA ILE A 113 -11.31 -11.94 16.23
C ILE A 113 -12.78 -11.75 15.82
N LYS A 114 -13.37 -10.58 16.10
CA LYS A 114 -14.78 -10.30 15.79
C LYS A 114 -14.94 -9.82 14.34
N GLY A 115 -13.88 -9.31 13.72
CA GLY A 115 -13.92 -8.78 12.35
C GLY A 115 -14.74 -7.49 12.23
N VAL A 116 -14.82 -6.69 13.29
CA VAL A 116 -15.56 -5.43 13.32
C VAL A 116 -14.59 -4.29 13.56
N ILE A 117 -14.81 -3.17 12.88
CA ILE A 117 -14.05 -1.92 13.08
C ILE A 117 -14.66 -1.14 14.27
N PRO A 118 -13.96 -1.04 15.42
CA PRO A 118 -14.40 -0.22 16.56
C PRO A 118 -14.36 1.28 16.20
N GLU A 119 -15.16 2.10 16.89
CA GLU A 119 -15.15 3.54 16.66
C GLU A 119 -13.81 4.18 17.05
N GLU A 120 -13.15 3.66 18.09
CA GLU A 120 -11.87 4.16 18.57
C GLU A 120 -10.72 3.90 17.59
N ALA A 121 -10.89 2.96 16.66
CA ALA A 121 -9.90 2.65 15.63
C ALA A 121 -10.11 3.45 14.33
N THR A 122 -11.14 4.31 14.28
CA THR A 122 -11.40 5.16 13.12
C THR A 122 -10.42 6.33 13.08
N ALA A 123 -10.09 6.80 11.88
CA ALA A 123 -9.20 7.93 11.68
C ALA A 123 -9.67 9.17 12.45
N GLU A 124 -10.97 9.47 12.40
CA GLU A 124 -11.57 10.61 13.10
C GLU A 124 -11.38 10.54 14.62
N ALA A 125 -11.56 9.36 15.22
CA ALA A 125 -11.37 9.17 16.66
C ALA A 125 -9.90 9.30 17.06
N LEU A 126 -8.98 8.77 16.26
CA LEU A 126 -7.54 8.86 16.50
C LEU A 126 -7.03 10.31 16.37
N ASP A 127 -7.53 11.06 15.39
CA ASP A 127 -7.18 12.47 15.20
C ASP A 127 -7.69 13.33 16.37
N ALA A 128 -8.92 13.05 16.85
CA ALA A 128 -9.46 13.71 18.03
C ALA A 128 -8.66 13.38 19.30
N GLU A 129 -8.26 12.13 19.48
CA GLU A 129 -7.42 11.70 20.60
C GLU A 129 -6.02 12.36 20.56
N GLY A 130 -5.42 12.44 19.37
CA GLY A 130 -4.13 13.09 19.16
C GLY A 130 -4.16 14.59 19.48
N LYS A 131 -5.21 15.31 19.05
CA LYS A 131 -5.41 16.73 19.39
C LYS A 131 -5.54 16.93 20.89
N ARG A 132 -6.35 16.11 21.56
CA ARG A 132 -6.53 16.18 23.01
C ARG A 132 -5.22 15.96 23.77
N LYS A 133 -4.42 14.97 23.38
CA LYS A 133 -3.09 14.73 23.99
C LYS A 133 -2.13 15.91 23.79
N LYS A 134 -2.11 16.50 22.59
CA LYS A 134 -1.29 17.69 22.30
C LYS A 134 -1.71 18.91 23.15
N GLU A 135 -3.01 19.09 23.40
CA GLU A 135 -3.53 20.16 24.27
C GLU A 135 -3.21 19.93 25.76
N GLU A 136 -3.30 18.68 26.24
CA GLU A 136 -2.93 18.30 27.60
C GLU A 136 -1.42 18.47 27.85
N GLU A 137 -0.57 18.10 26.88
CA GLU A 137 0.88 18.30 26.93
C GLU A 137 1.28 19.77 26.83
N ALA A 138 0.62 20.57 25.98
CA ALA A 138 0.86 22.02 25.91
C ALA A 138 0.36 22.77 27.16
N GLY A 139 -0.67 22.24 27.83
CA GLY A 139 -1.12 22.71 29.14
C GLY A 139 -0.13 22.38 30.26
N ALA A 140 0.56 21.23 30.16
CA ALA A 140 1.58 20.79 31.09
C ALA A 140 2.96 21.44 30.85
N SER A 141 3.30 21.82 29.62
CA SER A 141 4.61 22.39 29.24
C SER A 141 4.76 23.90 29.51
N LYS A 142 3.87 24.53 30.29
CA LYS A 142 4.09 25.91 30.78
C LYS A 142 5.20 26.01 31.83
N ASP A 143 5.76 24.88 32.29
CA ASP A 143 6.99 24.80 33.09
C ASP A 143 7.99 23.85 32.43
N GLY A 144 8.85 24.35 31.53
CA GLY A 144 10.05 23.62 31.06
C GLY A 144 10.20 23.50 29.54
N ALA A 145 11.37 23.89 29.04
CA ALA A 145 11.68 24.13 27.65
C ALA A 145 12.07 22.87 26.83
N ASP A 146 11.71 22.95 25.54
CA ASP A 146 12.34 22.40 24.32
C ASP A 146 12.57 20.88 24.16
N ALA A 147 11.88 20.29 23.16
CA ALA A 147 12.46 19.81 21.89
C ALA A 147 11.43 18.94 21.14
N LYS A 148 10.89 19.44 20.02
CA LYS A 148 10.03 18.67 19.10
C LYS A 148 10.83 18.21 17.89
N LEU A 149 10.76 16.92 17.58
CA LEU A 149 10.95 16.39 16.24
C LEU A 149 9.92 15.29 16.00
N GLU A 150 8.85 15.60 15.29
CA GLU A 150 7.97 14.61 14.65
C GLU A 150 8.11 14.85 13.14
N GLU A 151 8.73 13.91 12.43
CA GLU A 151 8.66 13.85 10.97
C GLU A 151 7.27 13.32 10.60
N GLU A 152 6.42 14.21 10.10
CA GLU A 152 5.22 13.85 9.36
C GLU A 152 5.65 13.24 8.02
N ILE A 153 5.44 11.94 7.85
CA ILE A 153 5.47 11.32 6.52
C ILE A 153 4.12 11.62 5.88
N GLU A 154 4.02 12.79 5.26
CA GLU A 154 2.94 13.16 4.36
C GLU A 154 3.12 12.35 3.06
N SER A 155 2.24 11.39 2.80
CA SER A 155 2.24 10.66 1.53
C SER A 155 1.32 11.36 0.53
N ASP A 156 1.93 12.04 -0.43
CA ASP A 156 1.32 12.80 -1.53
C ASP A 156 0.83 11.89 -2.68
N ASP A 157 0.00 10.89 -2.35
CA ASP A 157 -0.58 9.95 -3.34
C ASP A 157 -2.06 10.29 -3.65
N GLU A 158 -2.40 11.57 -3.82
CA GLU A 158 -3.68 11.93 -4.47
C GLU A 158 -3.53 11.78 -5.99
N VAL A 159 -3.95 10.63 -6.52
CA VAL A 159 -4.11 10.43 -7.96
C VAL A 159 -5.27 11.31 -8.47
N ASP A 160 -4.93 12.32 -9.27
CA ASP A 160 -5.89 13.20 -9.94
C ASP A 160 -6.82 12.38 -10.87
N GLN A 161 -8.04 12.17 -10.41
CA GLN A 161 -9.08 11.43 -11.13
C GLN A 161 -9.48 12.10 -12.46
N GLU A 162 -9.20 13.39 -12.61
CA GLU A 162 -9.53 14.16 -13.81
C GLU A 162 -8.45 14.00 -14.89
N ALA A 163 -7.19 13.79 -14.51
CA ALA A 163 -6.12 13.38 -15.42
C ALA A 163 -6.33 11.94 -15.94
N LEU A 164 -6.80 11.03 -15.07
CA LEU A 164 -7.12 9.65 -15.45
C LEU A 164 -8.25 9.56 -16.48
N LYS A 165 -9.23 10.47 -16.40
CA LYS A 165 -10.34 10.57 -17.37
C LYS A 165 -9.92 11.17 -18.71
N ARG A 166 -8.88 12.02 -18.72
CA ARG A 166 -8.37 12.66 -19.94
C ARG A 166 -7.38 11.79 -20.72
N GLY A 167 -6.84 10.73 -20.11
CA GLY A 167 -5.90 9.82 -20.77
C GLY A 167 -4.48 10.38 -20.90
N ASP A 168 -4.18 11.51 -20.24
CA ASP A 168 -2.90 12.23 -20.33
C ASP A 168 -1.72 11.47 -19.65
N LEU A 169 -2.00 10.33 -19.01
CA LEU A 169 -1.02 9.47 -18.34
C LEU A 169 -0.67 8.21 -19.15
N GLU A 170 -1.29 7.97 -20.30
CA GLU A 170 -0.89 6.91 -21.24
C GLU A 170 0.20 7.45 -22.17
N GLY A 171 1.45 7.37 -21.71
CA GLY A 171 2.65 7.56 -22.54
C GLY A 171 3.19 6.26 -23.09
#